data_AF-A0A2V5UKW5-F1
#
_entry.id   AF-A0A2V5UKW5-F1
#
_cell.length_a   1.000
_cell.length_b   1.000
_cell.length_c   1.000
_cell.angle_alpha   90.00
_cell.angle_beta   90.00
_cell.angle_gamma   90.00
#
_symmetry.space_group_name_H-M   'P 1'
#
loop_
_entity.id
_entity.type
_entity.pdbx_description
1 polymer ?
#
loop_
_entity_poly.entity_id
_entity_poly.type
_entity_poly.pdbx_seq_one_letter_code
_entity_poly.pdbx_strand_id
1 'polypeptide(L)' 'MRLVPVSQKDLVKRLRSLGWEGPEYRRDHPFMVKQGLPPLKIPNPHSRDVSVDL' A
#
# COMPACT_ATOMS: atom_id res chain seq x y z
N MET A 1 -19.71 -0.06 -8.30
CA MET A 1 -18.44 0.44 -7.71
C MET A 1 -17.31 -0.01 -8.63
N ARG A 2 -16.58 0.91 -9.26
CA ARG A 2 -15.45 0.56 -10.15
C ARG A 2 -14.17 0.74 -9.35
N LEU A 3 -13.30 -0.27 -9.31
CA LEU A 3 -11.96 -0.14 -8.73
C LEU A 3 -11.17 0.77 -9.67
N VAL A 4 -10.93 2.00 -9.23
CA VAL A 4 -10.09 2.96 -9.95
C VAL A 4 -8.64 2.76 -9.54
N PRO A 5 -7.69 2.76 -10.48
CA PRO A 5 -6.28 2.79 -10.15
C PRO A 5 -5.97 3.96 -9.22
N VAL A 6 -5.10 3.73 -8.24
CA VAL A 6 -4.62 4.78 -7.34
C VAL A 6 -3.11 4.79 -7.36
N SER A 7 -2.51 5.98 -7.21
CA SER A 7 -1.07 6.04 -7.00
C SER A 7 -0.71 5.31 -5.70
N GLN A 8 0.47 4.70 -5.65
CA GLN A 8 0.96 4.05 -4.43
C GLN A 8 1.04 5.06 -3.26
N LYS A 9 1.34 6.33 -3.54
CA LYS A 9 1.35 7.41 -2.55
C LYS A 9 -0.04 7.64 -1.96
N ASP A 10 -1.08 7.65 -2.78
CA ASP A 10 -2.46 7.82 -2.32
C ASP A 10 -2.93 6.60 -1.53
N LEU A 11 -2.55 5.41 -1.94
CA LEU A 11 -2.80 4.18 -1.18
C LEU A 11 -2.19 4.26 0.22
N VAL A 12 -0.90 4.61 0.32
CA VAL A 12 -0.21 4.79 1.61
C VAL A 12 -0.86 5.87 2.45
N LYS A 13 -1.23 7.02 1.86
CA LYS A 13 -1.89 8.12 2.59
C LYS A 13 -3.23 7.68 3.18
N ARG A 14 -4.04 6.94 2.42
CA ARG A 14 -5.33 6.41 2.89
C ARG A 14 -5.12 5.36 3.98
N LEU A 15 -4.17 4.45 3.82
CA LEU A 15 -3.85 3.44 4.85
C LEU A 15 -3.38 4.10 6.16
N ARG A 16 -2.56 5.15 6.09
CA ARG A 16 -2.19 5.95 7.28
C ARG A 16 -3.40 6.54 8.00
N SER A 17 -4.39 7.05 7.26
CA SER A 17 -5.63 7.57 7.87
C SER A 17 -6.47 6.48 8.55
N LEU A 18 -6.27 5.22 8.18
CA LEU A 18 -6.92 4.05 8.80
C LEU A 18 -6.11 3.46 9.97
N GLY A 19 -5.03 4.13 10.38
CA GLY A 19 -4.16 3.72 11.48
C GLY A 19 -3.12 2.66 11.11
N TRP A 20 -2.75 2.57 9.83
CA TRP A 20 -1.60 1.78 9.40
C TRP A 20 -0.31 2.62 9.43
N GLU A 21 0.78 1.98 9.82
CA GLU A 21 2.12 2.56 9.91
C GLU A 21 3.03 2.00 8.81
N GLY A 22 4.09 2.75 8.46
CA GLY A 22 5.01 2.43 7.37
C GLY A 22 4.84 3.31 6.12
N PRO A 23 5.22 2.84 4.91
CA PRO A 23 5.66 1.47 4.60
C PRO A 23 7.10 1.17 5.01
N GLU A 24 7.33 -0.05 5.49
CA GLU A 24 8.66 -0.64 5.62
C GLU A 24 9.09 -1.26 4.29
N TYR A 25 10.28 -0.89 3.80
CA TYR A 25 10.81 -1.40 2.54
C TYR A 25 11.74 -2.60 2.81
N ARG A 26 11.34 -3.78 2.31
CA ARG A 26 12.22 -4.95 2.15
C ARG A 26 12.53 -5.14 0.67
N ARG A 27 13.41 -6.11 0.36
CA ARG A 27 13.92 -6.33 -1.00
C ARG A 27 12.84 -6.63 -2.07
N ASP A 28 11.66 -7.13 -1.69
CA ASP A 28 10.58 -7.49 -2.63
C ASP A 28 9.46 -6.44 -2.70
N HIS A 29 8.61 -6.41 -1.67
CA HIS A 29 7.45 -5.52 -1.59
C HIS A 29 7.47 -4.74 -0.28
N PRO A 30 7.14 -3.44 -0.30
CA PRO A 30 6.92 -2.72 0.93
C PRO A 30 5.70 -3.30 1.67
N PHE A 31 5.66 -3.13 2.98
CA PHE A 31 4.50 -3.51 3.77
C PHE A 31 4.14 -2.43 4.78
N MET A 32 2.87 -2.39 5.15
CA MET A 32 2.34 -1.56 6.23
C MET A 32 1.97 -2.42 7.42
N VAL A 33 2.13 -1.89 8.63
CA VAL A 33 1.84 -2.60 9.88
C VAL A 33 0.75 -1.89 10.66
N LYS A 34 -0.02 -2.64 11.42
CA LYS A 34 -1.00 -2.09 12.37
C LYS A 34 -1.06 -3.03 13.56
N GLN A 35 -1.06 -2.47 14.76
CA GLN A 35 -1.10 -3.28 15.98
C GLN A 35 -2.32 -4.22 15.96
N GLY A 36 -2.08 -5.50 16.26
CA GLY A 36 -3.11 -6.53 16.27
C GLY A 36 -3.53 -7.07 14.89
N LEU A 37 -2.89 -6.66 13.79
CA LEU A 37 -3.13 -7.18 12.45
C LEU A 37 -1.84 -7.72 11.79
N PRO A 38 -1.95 -8.72 10.91
CA PRO A 38 -0.82 -9.16 10.11
C PRO A 38 -0.33 -8.04 9.16
N PRO A 39 0.98 -8.00 8.82
CA PRO A 39 1.52 -7.02 7.89
C PRO A 39 0.82 -7.04 6.53
N LEU A 40 0.44 -5.86 6.04
CA LEU A 40 -0.19 -5.67 4.74
C LEU A 40 0.88 -5.40 3.69
N LYS A 41 1.12 -6.36 2.79
CA LYS A 41 1.99 -6.14 1.63
C LYS A 41 1.33 -5.13 0.69
N ILE A 42 2.10 -4.13 0.25
CA ILE A 42 1.67 -3.17 -0.77
C ILE A 42 2.51 -3.35 -2.04
N PRO A 43 1.95 -3.05 -3.23
CA PRO A 43 2.71 -3.09 -4.47
C PRO A 43 3.97 -2.22 -4.38
N ASN A 44 5.05 -2.63 -5.06
CA ASN A 44 6.29 -1.85 -5.09
C ASN A 44 6.03 -0.48 -5.75
N PRO A 45 6.77 0.60 -5.43
CA PRO A 45 6.67 1.86 -6.15
C PRO A 45 7.14 1.63 -7.59
N HIS A 46 6.24 1.22 -8.46
CA HIS A 46 6.44 1.39 -9.88
C HIS A 46 6.18 2.87 -10.18
N SER A 47 6.92 3.48 -11.10
CA SER A 47 6.72 4.90 -11.47
C SER A 47 5.37 5.19 -12.17
N ARG A 48 4.36 4.32 -11.98
CA ARG A 48 3.02 4.34 -12.58
C ARG A 48 1.97 3.86 -11.57
N ASP A 49 0.70 4.15 -11.84
CA ASP A 49 -0.44 3.85 -10.95
C ASP A 49 -0.60 2.35 -10.63
N VAL A 50 -1.12 2.05 -9.42
CA VAL A 50 -1.46 0.68 -8.99
C VAL A 50 -2.79 0.30 -9.63
N SER A 51 -2.77 -0.67 -10.55
CA SER A 51 -3.95 -1.23 -11.21
C SER A 51 -4.41 -2.52 -10.55
N VAL A 52 -5.62 -2.97 -10.90
CA VAL A 52 -6.29 -4.17 -10.36
C VAL A 52 -5.62 -5.50 -10.76
N ASP A 53 -4.68 -5.44 -11.70
CA ASP A 53 -4.05 -6.59 -12.37
C ASP A 53 -2.58 -6.76 -11.96
N LEU A 54 -2.22 -6.33 -10.74
CA LEU A 54 -0.87 -6.32 -10.17
C LEU A 54 -0.77 -7.20 -8.92
#